data_AF-A0A7Y3NSG4-F1
#
_entry.id   AF-A0A7Y3NSG4-F1
#
_cell.length_a   1.000
_cell.length_b   1.000
_cell.length_c   1.000
_cell.angle_alpha   90.00
_cell.angle_beta   90.00
_cell.angle_gamma   90.00
#
_symmetry.space_group_name_H-M   'P 1'
#
loop_
_entity.id
_entity.type
_entity.pdbx_description
1 polymer ?
#
loop_
_entity_poly.entity_id
_entity_poly.type
_entity_poly.pdbx_seq_one_letter_code
_entity_poly.pdbx_strand_id
1 'polypeptide(L)'
;MLIHDEIGFHNVAALEPADGGGLYLRRFPQAVRQSLSPLGQMVSQESAGAELRFVTEAKSFRLSIGSRPNILSPWELHLQDVIIFRGAFFHSHYRIDPGRQNQINVVNIPAIEKFDEIQDANRSGCGFSSNVWRIFCGRFPAIYFNLDTYGFARRPPLPAELPSKRWLAYGSSITHGGAATVHHQAYIYHAARNANLDVLNQGLSGSCLCESTVADYLAKRCDWHIATLEIGVNMRDKFTPAEFRTRAEHLLQSLLQAHPHKPIVLITIYPNSATAGFASDPAATTTQREAAFNRVLREIAGQYARPNLHLIEGSTILSDFAGLSADLIHPSDYGHALMGGHLGACLNRIITRGASS
;
A
#
# COMPACT_ATOMS: atom_id res chain seq x y z
N MET A 1 10.63 -2.40 -10.70
CA MET A 1 9.75 -1.28 -11.12
C MET A 1 9.57 -1.41 -12.62
N LEU A 2 8.33 -1.29 -13.10
CA LEU A 2 8.03 -1.33 -14.54
C LEU A 2 8.45 0.01 -15.17
N ILE A 3 8.94 0.01 -16.40
CA ILE A 3 9.37 1.24 -17.11
C ILE A 3 8.58 1.37 -18.41
N HIS A 4 8.01 2.56 -18.65
CA HIS A 4 7.33 2.94 -19.89
C HIS A 4 7.46 4.46 -20.08
N ASP A 5 7.59 4.94 -21.31
CA ASP A 5 7.82 6.37 -21.60
C ASP A 5 8.97 7.01 -20.81
N GLU A 6 10.02 6.24 -20.51
CA GLU A 6 11.16 6.69 -19.68
C GLU A 6 10.75 7.10 -18.25
N ILE A 7 9.61 6.58 -17.77
CA ILE A 7 9.05 6.79 -16.43
C ILE A 7 9.00 5.43 -15.71
N GLY A 8 9.32 5.44 -14.42
CA GLY A 8 9.15 4.29 -13.54
C GLY A 8 7.74 4.20 -12.97
N PHE A 9 7.09 3.04 -13.07
CA PHE A 9 5.77 2.76 -12.50
C PHE A 9 5.93 1.86 -11.27
N HIS A 10 5.77 2.46 -10.09
CA HIS A 10 5.88 1.79 -8.79
C HIS A 10 4.54 1.22 -8.34
N ASN A 11 4.57 0.07 -7.66
CA ASN A 11 3.38 -0.69 -7.25
C ASN A 11 2.44 -1.05 -8.42
N VAL A 12 2.99 -1.15 -9.64
CA VAL A 12 2.27 -1.54 -10.86
C VAL A 12 2.88 -2.85 -11.38
N ALA A 13 2.04 -3.86 -11.55
CA ALA A 13 2.40 -5.16 -12.11
C ALA A 13 2.18 -5.22 -13.63
N ALA A 14 1.20 -4.46 -14.15
CA ALA A 14 0.92 -4.40 -15.57
C ALA A 14 0.39 -3.01 -15.96
N LEU A 15 0.83 -2.55 -17.14
CA LEU A 15 0.19 -1.46 -17.86
C LEU A 15 -0.72 -2.09 -18.92
N GLU A 16 -2.01 -1.77 -18.86
CA GLU A 16 -3.00 -2.36 -19.77
C GLU A 16 -3.71 -1.25 -20.56
N PRO A 17 -3.93 -1.42 -21.88
CA PRO A 17 -4.67 -0.45 -22.67
C PRO A 17 -6.02 -0.11 -22.02
N ALA A 18 -6.33 1.18 -21.96
CA ALA A 18 -7.63 1.66 -21.52
C ALA A 18 -8.55 1.98 -22.71
N ASP A 19 -9.85 1.72 -22.54
CA ASP A 19 -10.86 2.15 -23.51
C ASP A 19 -10.82 3.68 -23.61
N GLY A 20 -10.63 4.21 -24.83
CA GLY A 20 -10.43 5.66 -25.05
C GLY A 20 -8.98 6.12 -25.02
N GLY A 21 -8.02 5.20 -24.94
CA GLY A 21 -6.57 5.48 -24.97
C GLY A 21 -5.93 5.53 -23.59
N GLY A 22 -4.60 5.55 -23.55
CA GLY A 22 -3.81 5.50 -22.32
C GLY A 22 -3.69 4.08 -21.73
N LEU A 23 -3.13 4.01 -20.52
CA LEU A 23 -2.74 2.78 -19.85
C LEU A 23 -3.24 2.75 -18.39
N TYR A 24 -4.02 1.72 -18.06
CA TYR A 24 -4.39 1.41 -16.68
C TYR A 24 -3.17 1.01 -15.86
N LEU A 25 -3.11 1.49 -14.62
CA LEU A 25 -2.08 1.12 -13.66
C LEU A 25 -2.57 -0.04 -12.78
N ARG A 26 -2.30 -1.29 -13.18
CA ARG A 26 -2.77 -2.49 -12.46
C ARG A 26 -1.76 -2.95 -11.41
N ARG A 27 -2.20 -3.08 -10.16
CA ARG A 27 -1.37 -3.60 -9.05
C ARG A 27 -1.17 -5.13 -9.09
N PHE A 28 -2.09 -5.83 -9.77
CA PHE A 28 -2.09 -7.28 -9.93
C PHE A 28 -2.16 -7.67 -11.42
N PRO A 29 -1.45 -8.73 -11.85
CA PRO A 29 -1.60 -9.30 -13.18
C PRO A 29 -3.04 -9.72 -13.47
N GLN A 30 -3.43 -9.69 -14.74
CA GLN A 30 -4.80 -10.03 -15.17
C GLN A 30 -5.27 -11.40 -14.64
N ALA A 31 -4.44 -12.44 -14.75
CA ALA A 31 -4.78 -13.79 -14.28
C ALA A 31 -5.10 -13.82 -12.77
N VAL A 32 -4.37 -13.05 -11.96
CA VAL A 32 -4.64 -12.93 -10.52
C VAL A 32 -5.97 -12.22 -10.31
N ARG A 33 -6.20 -11.07 -10.98
CA ARG A 33 -7.45 -10.31 -10.84
C ARG A 33 -8.69 -11.13 -11.21
N GLN A 34 -8.62 -11.93 -12.28
CA GLN A 34 -9.73 -12.78 -12.74
C GLN A 34 -10.03 -13.96 -11.80
N SER A 35 -9.06 -14.37 -10.97
CA SER A 35 -9.24 -15.45 -9.99
C SER A 35 -9.86 -14.98 -8.67
N LEU A 36 -9.95 -13.67 -8.44
CA LEU A 36 -10.51 -13.13 -7.20
C LEU A 36 -12.03 -13.29 -7.16
N SER A 37 -12.58 -13.23 -5.94
CA SER A 37 -14.02 -13.06 -5.71
C SER A 37 -14.58 -11.85 -6.49
N PRO A 38 -15.90 -11.78 -6.79
CA PRO A 38 -16.47 -10.66 -7.55
C PRO A 38 -16.08 -9.27 -7.02
N LEU A 39 -16.11 -9.07 -5.70
CA LEU A 39 -15.62 -7.84 -5.07
C LEU A 39 -14.12 -7.62 -5.29
N GLY A 40 -13.32 -8.67 -5.15
CA GLY A 40 -11.87 -8.61 -5.39
C GLY A 40 -11.54 -8.27 -6.85
N GLN A 41 -12.30 -8.76 -7.83
CA GLN A 41 -12.10 -8.39 -9.24
C GLN A 41 -12.33 -6.90 -9.46
N MET A 42 -13.29 -6.29 -8.76
CA MET A 42 -13.57 -4.85 -8.81
C MET A 42 -12.47 -4.04 -8.09
N VAL A 43 -12.14 -4.42 -6.86
CA VAL A 43 -11.18 -3.71 -6.00
C VAL A 43 -9.75 -3.78 -6.53
N SER A 44 -9.37 -4.90 -7.15
CA SER A 44 -8.05 -5.08 -7.76
C SER A 44 -7.82 -4.21 -9.02
N GLN A 45 -8.86 -3.53 -9.51
CA GLN A 45 -8.73 -2.53 -10.57
C GLN A 45 -8.19 -1.19 -10.04
N GLU A 46 -8.28 -0.94 -8.74
CA GLU A 46 -7.79 0.29 -8.10
C GLU A 46 -6.26 0.36 -8.12
N SER A 47 -5.74 1.56 -8.31
CA SER A 47 -4.32 1.87 -8.38
C SER A 47 -3.78 2.41 -7.04
N ALA A 48 -4.32 1.93 -5.92
CA ALA A 48 -3.95 2.36 -4.57
C ALA A 48 -2.43 2.26 -4.33
N GLY A 49 -1.77 3.41 -4.16
CA GLY A 49 -0.32 3.47 -3.96
C GLY A 49 0.51 3.23 -5.21
N ALA A 50 -0.10 3.20 -6.40
CA ALA A 50 0.63 3.29 -7.65
C ALA A 50 1.26 4.68 -7.76
N GLU A 51 2.52 4.73 -8.15
CA GLU A 51 3.21 5.99 -8.41
C GLU A 51 3.87 6.00 -9.78
N LEU A 52 3.79 7.14 -10.46
CA LEU A 52 4.70 7.45 -11.56
C LEU A 52 5.91 8.15 -10.97
N ARG A 53 7.10 7.68 -11.30
CA ARG A 53 8.36 8.18 -10.76
C ARG A 53 9.33 8.48 -11.88
N PHE A 54 9.85 9.71 -11.92
CA PHE A 54 10.78 10.13 -12.94
C PHE A 54 11.69 11.24 -12.43
N VAL A 55 12.81 11.43 -13.11
CA VAL A 55 13.73 12.54 -12.91
C VAL A 55 13.80 13.33 -14.20
N THR A 56 13.75 14.65 -14.12
CA THR A 56 13.90 15.57 -15.23
C THR A 56 14.44 16.90 -14.73
N GLU A 57 15.16 17.61 -15.61
CA GLU A 57 15.57 19.00 -15.36
C GLU A 57 14.44 20.00 -15.64
N ALA A 58 13.32 19.54 -16.23
CA ALA A 58 12.15 20.36 -16.44
C ALA A 58 11.65 20.95 -15.11
N LYS A 59 11.61 22.28 -15.03
CA LYS A 59 11.05 22.99 -13.86
C LYS A 59 9.52 22.93 -13.82
N SER A 60 8.90 22.70 -14.98
CA SER A 60 7.46 22.53 -15.13
C SER A 60 7.19 21.38 -16.10
N PHE A 61 6.09 20.66 -15.90
CA PHE A 61 5.66 19.59 -16.80
C PHE A 61 4.13 19.48 -16.80
N ARG A 62 3.59 18.87 -17.85
CA ARG A 62 2.16 18.56 -17.96
C ARG A 62 1.94 17.06 -17.89
N LEU A 63 1.13 16.65 -16.92
CA LEU A 63 0.67 15.28 -16.78
C LEU A 63 -0.74 15.16 -17.35
N SER A 64 -0.91 14.25 -18.30
CA SER A 64 -2.22 13.77 -18.75
C SER A 64 -2.58 12.48 -18.01
N ILE A 65 -3.60 12.55 -17.15
CA ILE A 65 -4.05 11.43 -16.30
C ILE A 65 -5.57 11.37 -16.26
N GLY A 66 -6.14 10.18 -16.13
CA GLY A 66 -7.57 9.99 -15.96
C GLY A 66 -7.88 8.90 -14.94
N SER A 67 -9.17 8.69 -14.72
CA SER A 67 -9.66 7.59 -13.91
C SER A 67 -11.03 7.12 -14.40
N ARG A 68 -11.41 5.89 -14.03
CA ARG A 68 -12.84 5.50 -14.05
C ARG A 68 -13.50 5.88 -12.72
N PRO A 69 -14.82 6.15 -12.71
CA PRO A 69 -15.58 6.20 -11.47
C PRO A 69 -15.29 4.95 -10.64
N ASN A 70 -15.02 5.13 -9.35
CA ASN A 70 -14.83 3.99 -8.46
C ASN A 70 -16.21 3.42 -8.10
N ILE A 71 -16.41 2.13 -8.33
CA ILE A 71 -17.68 1.45 -8.04
C ILE A 71 -18.04 1.40 -6.55
N LEU A 72 -17.04 1.55 -5.67
CA LEU A 72 -17.21 1.60 -4.22
C LEU A 72 -17.35 3.02 -3.67
N SER A 73 -17.29 4.06 -4.51
CA SER A 73 -17.40 5.45 -4.05
C SER A 73 -18.65 5.80 -3.24
N PRO A 74 -19.81 5.13 -3.39
CA PRO A 74 -20.96 5.40 -2.53
C PRO A 74 -20.79 4.87 -1.09
N TRP A 75 -19.88 3.93 -0.87
CA TRP A 75 -19.77 3.15 0.37
C TRP A 75 -18.46 3.43 1.13
N GLU A 76 -17.42 3.84 0.41
CA GLU A 76 -16.10 4.18 0.94
C GLU A 76 -15.66 5.53 0.37
N LEU A 77 -14.80 6.24 1.12
CA LEU A 77 -14.24 7.51 0.66
C LEU A 77 -13.25 7.28 -0.49
N HIS A 78 -13.75 7.42 -1.72
CA HIS A 78 -12.97 7.27 -2.95
C HIS A 78 -12.85 8.57 -3.70
N LEU A 79 -11.90 9.40 -3.28
CA LEU A 79 -11.57 10.65 -3.97
C LEU A 79 -10.54 10.38 -5.07
N GLN A 80 -10.73 11.03 -6.21
CA GLN A 80 -9.85 10.94 -7.38
C GLN A 80 -8.67 11.90 -7.21
N ASP A 81 -7.97 11.73 -6.09
CA ASP A 81 -6.88 12.59 -5.69
C ASP A 81 -5.55 12.10 -6.29
N VAL A 82 -4.87 13.02 -6.97
CA VAL A 82 -3.51 12.88 -7.48
C VAL A 82 -2.62 13.80 -6.66
N ILE A 83 -1.65 13.22 -5.96
CA ILE A 83 -0.74 13.95 -5.09
C ILE A 83 0.64 13.94 -5.72
N ILE A 84 1.28 15.10 -5.75
CA ILE A 84 2.59 15.26 -6.39
C ILE A 84 3.61 15.57 -5.32
N PHE A 85 4.71 14.82 -5.35
CA PHE A 85 5.86 15.02 -4.49
C PHE A 85 7.11 15.26 -5.34
N ARG A 86 8.03 16.03 -4.77
CA ARG A 86 9.42 16.13 -5.21
C ARG A 86 10.28 15.48 -4.13
N GLY A 87 10.81 14.29 -4.39
CA GLY A 87 11.39 13.40 -3.40
C GLY A 87 10.35 13.03 -2.34
N ALA A 88 10.54 13.51 -1.12
CA ALA A 88 9.54 13.37 -0.07
C ALA A 88 8.82 14.66 0.32
N PHE A 89 9.07 15.72 -0.42
CA PHE A 89 8.47 17.02 -0.18
C PHE A 89 7.15 17.08 -0.94
N PHE A 90 6.06 17.33 -0.22
CA PHE A 90 4.77 17.59 -0.84
C PHE A 90 4.88 18.81 -1.75
N HIS A 91 4.38 18.70 -2.98
CA HIS A 91 4.36 19.79 -3.94
C HIS A 91 2.94 20.33 -4.12
N SER A 92 2.00 19.45 -4.49
CA SER A 92 0.65 19.86 -4.84
C SER A 92 -0.34 18.69 -4.79
N HIS A 93 -1.61 19.02 -4.66
CA HIS A 93 -2.74 18.09 -4.65
C HIS A 93 -3.76 18.53 -5.69
N TYR A 94 -4.18 17.61 -6.55
CA TYR A 94 -5.24 17.80 -7.53
C TYR A 94 -6.33 16.75 -7.34
N ARG A 95 -7.59 17.15 -7.51
CA ARG A 95 -8.71 16.24 -7.67
C ARG A 95 -9.10 16.20 -9.14
N ILE A 96 -9.10 15.02 -9.74
CA ILE A 96 -9.40 14.84 -11.16
C ILE A 96 -10.86 14.41 -11.37
N ASP A 97 -11.43 14.78 -12.52
CA ASP A 97 -12.77 14.33 -12.89
C ASP A 97 -12.73 12.88 -13.40
N PRO A 98 -13.51 11.95 -12.82
CA PRO A 98 -13.60 10.59 -13.35
C PRO A 98 -14.26 10.56 -14.73
N GLY A 99 -13.83 9.62 -15.58
CA GLY A 99 -14.32 9.46 -16.94
C GLY A 99 -13.74 10.47 -17.96
N ARG A 100 -12.83 11.35 -17.52
CA ARG A 100 -12.18 12.35 -18.37
C ARG A 100 -10.66 12.18 -18.39
N GLN A 101 -10.04 12.61 -19.48
CA GLN A 101 -8.61 12.88 -19.51
C GLN A 101 -8.37 14.27 -18.90
N ASN A 102 -7.70 14.31 -17.76
CA ASN A 102 -7.40 15.52 -17.02
C ASN A 102 -5.97 15.98 -17.36
N GLN A 103 -5.77 17.29 -17.45
CA GLN A 103 -4.47 17.90 -17.70
C GLN A 103 -4.01 18.63 -16.45
N ILE A 104 -2.99 18.09 -15.78
CA ILE A 104 -2.39 18.71 -14.60
C ILE A 104 -1.12 19.41 -15.05
N ASN A 105 -1.11 20.75 -14.96
CA ASN A 105 0.09 21.55 -15.17
C ASN A 105 0.81 21.70 -13.83
N VAL A 106 1.94 21.00 -13.69
CA VAL A 106 2.81 21.16 -12.53
C VAL A 106 3.79 22.27 -12.86
N VAL A 107 3.61 23.39 -12.16
CA VAL A 107 4.44 24.58 -12.37
C VAL A 107 5.49 24.69 -11.30
N ASN A 108 6.64 25.22 -11.69
CA ASN A 108 7.67 25.61 -10.75
C ASN A 108 7.11 26.65 -9.76
N ILE A 109 7.04 26.31 -8.47
CA ILE A 109 6.82 27.32 -7.43
C ILE A 109 8.16 28.05 -7.24
N PRO A 110 8.22 29.39 -7.16
CA PRO A 110 9.48 30.13 -7.02
C PRO A 110 10.40 29.62 -5.88
N ALA A 111 9.84 28.97 -4.86
CA ALA A 111 10.58 28.35 -3.77
C ALA A 111 11.31 27.03 -4.13
N ILE A 112 11.07 26.44 -5.30
CA ILE A 112 11.70 25.18 -5.74
C ILE A 112 13.17 25.39 -6.11
N GLU A 113 13.57 26.61 -6.48
CA GLU A 113 14.98 26.97 -6.73
C GLU A 113 15.83 26.86 -5.46
N LYS A 114 15.19 26.99 -4.28
CA LYS A 114 15.87 26.79 -2.98
C LYS A 114 16.26 25.34 -2.71
N PHE A 115 15.79 24.37 -3.50
CA PHE A 115 16.26 22.99 -3.35
C PHE A 115 17.73 22.81 -3.71
N ASP A 116 18.27 23.68 -4.56
CA ASP A 116 19.69 23.64 -4.89
C ASP A 116 20.53 24.38 -3.84
N GLU A 117 19.89 25.12 -2.94
CA GLU A 117 20.51 25.81 -1.80
C GLU A 117 20.58 24.94 -0.53
N ILE A 118 19.79 23.87 -0.44
CA ILE A 118 19.80 22.96 0.72
C ILE A 118 20.91 21.90 0.58
N GLN A 119 21.50 21.52 1.71
CA GLN A 119 22.55 20.48 1.76
C GLN A 119 22.04 19.12 1.24
N ASP A 120 22.93 18.37 0.57
CA ASP A 120 22.61 17.06 -0.03
C ASP A 120 22.00 16.06 0.95
N ALA A 121 22.46 16.07 2.21
CA ALA A 121 21.90 15.25 3.28
C ALA A 121 20.41 15.55 3.52
N ASN A 122 19.97 16.80 3.37
CA ASN A 122 18.55 17.18 3.49
C ASN A 122 17.76 16.94 2.19
N ARG A 123 18.43 16.90 1.03
CA ARG A 123 17.82 16.54 -0.27
C ARG A 123 17.50 15.06 -0.38
N SER A 124 18.28 14.20 0.28
CA SER A 124 18.24 12.74 0.09
C SER A 124 18.04 11.93 1.37
N GLY A 125 18.34 12.49 2.54
CA GLY A 125 18.34 11.79 3.83
C GLY A 125 16.97 11.37 4.35
N CYS A 126 15.91 11.74 3.66
CA CYS A 126 14.56 11.32 3.99
C CYS A 126 14.07 10.11 3.15
N GLY A 127 14.93 9.52 2.33
CA GLY A 127 14.68 8.26 1.62
C GLY A 127 14.51 8.41 0.12
N PHE A 128 13.80 9.44 -0.33
CA PHE A 128 13.73 9.80 -1.76
C PHE A 128 14.60 11.03 -2.01
N SER A 129 15.42 10.98 -3.06
CA SER A 129 16.10 12.17 -3.56
C SER A 129 15.08 13.22 -4.00
N SER A 130 15.33 14.49 -3.67
CA SER A 130 14.54 15.63 -4.15
C SER A 130 14.54 15.78 -5.66
N ASN A 131 15.36 15.04 -6.41
CA ASN A 131 15.32 15.08 -7.88
C ASN A 131 14.23 14.17 -8.45
N VAL A 132 13.66 13.28 -7.65
CA VAL A 132 12.63 12.34 -8.08
C VAL A 132 11.25 12.97 -7.97
N TRP A 133 10.60 13.22 -9.10
CA TRP A 133 9.17 13.52 -9.12
C TRP A 133 8.38 12.24 -8.89
N ARG A 134 7.38 12.31 -8.01
CA ARG A 134 6.48 11.19 -7.70
C ARG A 134 5.04 11.66 -7.83
N ILE A 135 4.31 11.04 -8.76
CA ILE A 135 2.88 11.25 -8.95
C ILE A 135 2.16 10.09 -8.28
N PHE A 136 1.56 10.35 -7.14
CA PHE A 136 0.91 9.36 -6.29
C PHE A 136 -0.59 9.28 -6.60
N CYS A 137 -1.06 8.09 -6.96
CA CYS A 137 -2.46 7.81 -7.24
C CYS A 137 -3.20 7.26 -6.02
N GLY A 138 -4.41 7.78 -5.80
CA GLY A 138 -5.33 7.30 -4.77
C GLY A 138 -6.00 5.96 -5.09
N ARG A 139 -7.08 5.67 -4.35
CA ARG A 139 -7.89 4.44 -4.48
C ARG A 139 -8.92 4.55 -5.61
N PHE A 140 -8.44 4.61 -6.84
CA PHE A 140 -9.26 4.60 -8.05
C PHE A 140 -8.54 3.90 -9.21
N PRO A 141 -9.25 3.42 -10.25
CA PRO A 141 -8.61 2.87 -11.44
C PRO A 141 -7.94 3.99 -12.25
N ALA A 142 -6.65 4.23 -12.02
CA ALA A 142 -5.90 5.31 -12.67
C ALA A 142 -5.50 4.93 -14.10
N ILE A 143 -5.53 5.91 -15.00
CA ILE A 143 -5.13 5.80 -16.40
C ILE A 143 -4.05 6.85 -16.68
N TYR A 144 -2.86 6.41 -17.05
CA TYR A 144 -1.80 7.29 -17.55
C TYR A 144 -1.96 7.49 -19.06
N PHE A 145 -1.90 8.74 -19.52
CA PHE A 145 -1.96 9.06 -20.95
C PHE A 145 -0.63 9.57 -21.48
N ASN A 146 -0.03 10.56 -20.80
CA ASN A 146 1.20 11.21 -21.27
C ASN A 146 1.85 12.05 -20.15
N LEU A 147 3.16 12.27 -20.27
CA LEU A 147 3.93 13.25 -19.51
C LEU A 147 4.74 14.12 -20.48
N ASP A 148 4.37 15.39 -20.58
CA ASP A 148 5.07 16.38 -21.40
C ASP A 148 5.99 17.23 -20.54
N THR A 149 7.29 17.04 -20.71
CA THR A 149 8.37 17.79 -20.04
C THR A 149 8.86 18.97 -20.88
N TYR A 150 8.11 19.40 -21.91
CA TYR A 150 8.42 20.54 -22.76
C TYR A 150 9.81 20.48 -23.41
N GLY A 151 10.19 19.29 -23.90
CA GLY A 151 11.46 19.06 -24.59
C GLY A 151 12.64 18.71 -23.69
N PHE A 152 12.50 18.76 -22.37
CA PHE A 152 13.53 18.29 -21.45
C PHE A 152 13.55 16.76 -21.36
N ALA A 153 14.74 16.18 -21.26
CA ALA A 153 14.89 14.74 -21.06
C ALA A 153 14.27 14.29 -19.73
N ARG A 154 13.81 13.05 -19.70
CA ARG A 154 13.32 12.39 -18.49
C ARG A 154 13.88 10.97 -18.41
N ARG A 155 13.97 10.45 -17.20
CA ARG A 155 14.43 9.09 -16.95
C ARG A 155 13.74 8.50 -15.71
N PRO A 156 13.70 7.17 -15.57
CA PRO A 156 13.35 6.57 -14.29
C PRO A 156 14.40 6.95 -13.23
N PRO A 157 14.02 6.96 -11.93
CA PRO A 157 14.97 7.15 -10.84
C PRO A 157 16.02 6.04 -10.79
N LEU A 158 17.24 6.40 -10.43
CA LEU A 158 18.32 5.47 -10.12
C LEU A 158 18.07 4.83 -8.74
N PRO A 159 18.63 3.62 -8.48
CA PRO A 159 18.47 2.95 -7.19
C PRO A 159 18.88 3.81 -5.98
N ALA A 160 19.93 4.63 -6.10
CA ALA A 160 20.41 5.52 -5.04
C ALA A 160 19.50 6.73 -4.78
N GLU A 161 18.53 7.00 -5.66
CA GLU A 161 17.56 8.10 -5.52
C GLU A 161 16.25 7.66 -4.83
N LEU A 162 16.14 6.37 -4.48
CA LEU A 162 14.97 5.74 -3.86
C LEU A 162 15.35 5.10 -2.51
N PRO A 163 14.36 4.83 -1.63
CA PRO A 163 14.62 4.02 -0.45
C PRO A 163 15.20 2.65 -0.85
N SER A 164 16.28 2.24 -0.17
CA SER A 164 17.05 1.05 -0.55
C SER A 164 16.31 -0.27 -0.31
N LYS A 165 15.30 -0.26 0.58
CA LYS A 165 14.49 -1.42 0.93
C LYS A 165 13.03 -1.18 0.57
N ARG A 166 12.40 -2.25 0.10
CA ARG A 166 10.99 -2.28 -0.30
C ARG A 166 10.17 -3.14 0.65
N TRP A 167 8.97 -2.70 0.94
CA TRP A 167 8.04 -3.38 1.83
C TRP A 167 6.80 -3.84 1.06
N LEU A 168 6.54 -5.14 1.04
CA LEU A 168 5.30 -5.71 0.53
C LEU A 168 4.22 -5.70 1.61
N ALA A 169 3.21 -4.85 1.46
CA ALA A 169 2.08 -4.76 2.39
C ALA A 169 0.85 -5.46 1.79
N TYR A 170 0.55 -6.68 2.24
CA TYR A 170 -0.66 -7.41 1.86
C TYR A 170 -1.67 -7.36 3.01
N GLY A 171 -2.91 -7.02 2.70
CA GLY A 171 -3.96 -7.00 3.71
C GLY A 171 -5.32 -6.50 3.24
N SER A 172 -6.14 -6.14 4.21
CA SER A 172 -7.55 -5.78 4.04
C SER A 172 -7.76 -4.36 3.52
N SER A 173 -8.97 -3.84 3.68
CA SER A 173 -9.32 -2.43 3.45
C SER A 173 -8.45 -1.46 4.25
N ILE A 174 -8.00 -1.85 5.45
CA ILE A 174 -7.17 -1.01 6.31
C ILE A 174 -5.79 -0.82 5.67
N THR A 175 -5.13 -1.91 5.27
CA THR A 175 -3.87 -1.87 4.48
C THR A 175 -4.07 -1.21 3.12
N HIS A 176 -5.23 -1.42 2.50
CA HIS A 176 -5.59 -0.77 1.25
C HIS A 176 -5.75 0.75 1.37
N GLY A 177 -5.88 1.29 2.58
CA GLY A 177 -6.02 2.72 2.87
C GLY A 177 -7.46 3.22 2.99
N GLY A 178 -8.35 2.40 3.54
CA GLY A 178 -9.74 2.77 3.87
C GLY A 178 -9.83 3.87 4.91
N ALA A 179 -10.79 4.78 4.70
CA ALA A 179 -11.11 5.94 5.53
C ALA A 179 -10.03 7.03 5.71
N ALA A 180 -8.83 6.88 5.13
CA ALA A 180 -7.91 8.01 4.95
C ALA A 180 -8.55 9.12 4.09
N THR A 181 -8.53 10.36 4.56
CA THR A 181 -9.14 11.49 3.82
C THR A 181 -8.41 11.79 2.51
N VAL A 182 -7.10 11.59 2.50
CA VAL A 182 -6.25 11.59 1.30
C VAL A 182 -5.40 10.34 1.34
N HIS A 183 -5.36 9.58 0.24
CA HIS A 183 -4.83 8.21 0.28
C HIS A 183 -3.36 8.08 0.75
N HIS A 184 -2.50 9.07 0.50
CA HIS A 184 -1.11 9.08 0.98
C HIS A 184 -0.97 9.18 2.51
N GLN A 185 -2.05 9.49 3.22
CA GLN A 185 -2.14 9.51 4.68
C GLN A 185 -2.49 8.14 5.28
N ALA A 186 -2.67 7.10 4.46
CA ALA A 186 -2.87 5.76 5.00
C ALA A 186 -1.64 5.31 5.81
N TYR A 187 -1.88 4.55 6.88
CA TYR A 187 -0.86 4.18 7.87
C TYR A 187 0.39 3.54 7.27
N ILE A 188 0.25 2.78 6.17
CA ILE A 188 1.38 2.14 5.50
C ILE A 188 2.37 3.17 4.91
N TYR A 189 1.91 4.33 4.48
CA TYR A 189 2.80 5.36 3.92
C TYR A 189 3.51 6.14 5.04
N HIS A 190 2.82 6.37 6.15
CA HIS A 190 3.45 6.87 7.38
C HIS A 190 4.50 5.89 7.92
N ALA A 191 4.18 4.61 8.01
CA ALA A 191 5.11 3.57 8.46
C ALA A 191 6.30 3.43 7.52
N ALA A 192 6.07 3.45 6.21
CA ALA A 192 7.13 3.39 5.20
C ALA A 192 8.07 4.59 5.32
N ARG A 193 7.53 5.80 5.50
CA ARG A 193 8.31 7.01 5.74
C ARG A 193 9.17 6.89 7.00
N ASN A 194 8.59 6.42 8.11
CA ASN A 194 9.28 6.29 9.40
C ASN A 194 10.36 5.20 9.40
N ALA A 195 10.20 4.15 8.60
CA ALA A 195 11.14 3.04 8.47
C ALA A 195 12.11 3.18 7.28
N ASN A 196 12.05 4.29 6.53
CA ASN A 196 12.79 4.51 5.29
C ASN A 196 12.61 3.36 4.27
N LEU A 197 11.36 3.00 4.01
CA LEU A 197 10.95 1.92 3.10
C LEU A 197 10.17 2.46 1.91
N ASP A 198 10.27 1.74 0.79
CA ASP A 198 9.44 1.94 -0.39
C ASP A 198 8.32 0.90 -0.42
N VAL A 199 7.09 1.30 -0.08
CA VAL A 199 5.97 0.36 0.15
C VAL A 199 5.23 -0.01 -1.14
N LEU A 200 4.96 -1.30 -1.30
CA LEU A 200 4.13 -1.90 -2.32
C LEU A 200 2.78 -2.25 -1.69
N ASN A 201 1.77 -1.40 -1.88
CA ASN A 201 0.43 -1.62 -1.34
C ASN A 201 -0.31 -2.67 -2.18
N GLN A 202 -0.43 -3.88 -1.63
CA GLN A 202 -1.19 -5.00 -2.19
C GLN A 202 -2.47 -5.26 -1.37
N GLY A 203 -3.01 -4.23 -0.73
CA GLY A 203 -4.29 -4.30 -0.02
C GLY A 203 -5.46 -4.57 -0.96
N LEU A 204 -6.45 -5.31 -0.47
CA LEU A 204 -7.69 -5.67 -1.16
C LEU A 204 -8.89 -5.43 -0.22
N SER A 205 -9.51 -4.25 -0.34
CA SER A 205 -10.73 -3.89 0.43
C SER A 205 -11.83 -4.95 0.32
N GLY A 206 -12.33 -5.41 1.46
CA GLY A 206 -13.37 -6.45 1.58
C GLY A 206 -13.01 -7.83 1.01
N SER A 207 -11.81 -7.99 0.45
CA SER A 207 -11.45 -9.09 -0.47
C SER A 207 -10.06 -9.66 -0.20
N CYS A 208 -9.45 -9.36 0.94
CA CYS A 208 -8.24 -10.04 1.40
C CYS A 208 -8.61 -11.43 1.96
N LEU A 209 -8.78 -12.42 1.08
CA LEU A 209 -9.26 -13.77 1.43
C LEU A 209 -8.18 -14.86 1.33
N CYS A 210 -6.92 -14.45 1.11
CA CYS A 210 -5.76 -15.35 1.00
C CYS A 210 -5.95 -16.44 -0.05
N GLU A 211 -6.48 -16.08 -1.22
CA GLU A 211 -6.60 -16.99 -2.36
C GLU A 211 -5.22 -17.53 -2.78
N SER A 212 -5.16 -18.81 -3.16
CA SER A 212 -3.89 -19.47 -3.56
C SER A 212 -3.21 -18.75 -4.72
N THR A 213 -3.97 -18.26 -5.69
CA THR A 213 -3.46 -17.48 -6.83
C THR A 213 -2.79 -16.17 -6.41
N VAL A 214 -3.30 -15.53 -5.35
CA VAL A 214 -2.69 -14.33 -4.75
C VAL A 214 -1.42 -14.73 -4.00
N ALA A 215 -1.48 -15.79 -3.19
CA ALA A 215 -0.31 -16.32 -2.46
C ALA A 215 0.85 -16.67 -3.42
N ASP A 216 0.55 -17.41 -4.49
CA ASP A 216 1.52 -17.80 -5.52
C ASP A 216 2.10 -16.59 -6.24
N TYR A 217 1.26 -15.59 -6.55
CA TYR A 217 1.73 -14.36 -7.16
C TYR A 217 2.69 -13.62 -6.23
N LEU A 218 2.32 -13.43 -4.96
CA LEU A 218 3.16 -12.73 -3.99
C LEU A 218 4.48 -13.48 -3.73
N ALA A 219 4.45 -14.83 -3.69
CA ALA A 219 5.63 -15.68 -3.54
C ALA A 219 6.57 -15.64 -4.75
N LYS A 220 6.07 -15.41 -5.96
CA LYS A 220 6.92 -15.25 -7.16
C LYS A 220 7.59 -13.88 -7.25
N ARG A 221 7.13 -12.89 -6.47
CA ARG A 221 7.69 -11.54 -6.51
C ARG A 221 9.04 -11.48 -5.82
N CYS A 222 10.06 -11.06 -6.55
CA CYS A 222 11.41 -10.90 -5.99
C CYS A 222 11.74 -9.45 -5.56
N ASP A 223 10.83 -8.50 -5.77
CA ASP A 223 11.10 -7.06 -5.73
C ASP A 223 10.83 -6.38 -4.37
N TRP A 224 10.80 -7.15 -3.28
CA TRP A 224 10.60 -6.67 -1.91
C TRP A 224 11.63 -7.25 -0.94
N HIS A 225 11.80 -6.61 0.22
CA HIS A 225 12.81 -6.96 1.23
C HIS A 225 12.17 -7.40 2.56
N ILE A 226 10.98 -6.91 2.86
CA ILE A 226 10.15 -7.32 4.01
C ILE A 226 8.69 -7.43 3.56
N ALA A 227 7.92 -8.35 4.14
CA ALA A 227 6.49 -8.48 3.90
C ALA A 227 5.69 -8.38 5.20
N THR A 228 4.54 -7.71 5.18
CA THR A 228 3.53 -7.75 6.24
C THR A 228 2.24 -8.36 5.72
N LEU A 229 1.63 -9.22 6.53
CA LEU A 229 0.38 -9.92 6.25
C LEU A 229 -0.65 -9.51 7.31
N GLU A 230 -1.46 -8.50 6.99
CA GLU A 230 -2.59 -8.06 7.81
C GLU A 230 -3.86 -8.74 7.29
N ILE A 231 -4.21 -9.89 7.88
CA ILE A 231 -5.22 -10.79 7.33
C ILE A 231 -6.26 -11.19 8.38
N GLY A 232 -7.44 -11.62 7.92
CA GLY A 232 -8.50 -12.20 8.77
C GLY A 232 -9.74 -11.33 8.93
N VAL A 233 -9.62 -9.99 8.96
CA VAL A 233 -10.77 -9.09 9.16
C VAL A 233 -11.85 -9.23 8.08
N ASN A 234 -11.48 -9.48 6.81
CA ASN A 234 -12.45 -9.72 5.72
C ASN A 234 -12.99 -11.17 5.68
N MET A 235 -12.45 -12.05 6.52
CA MET A 235 -12.72 -13.49 6.51
C MET A 235 -13.59 -13.94 7.68
N ARG A 236 -13.61 -13.19 8.80
CA ARG A 236 -14.32 -13.57 10.03
C ARG A 236 -15.83 -13.78 9.84
N ASP A 237 -16.44 -13.10 8.88
CA ASP A 237 -17.85 -13.26 8.56
C ASP A 237 -18.13 -14.35 7.50
N LYS A 238 -17.08 -14.86 6.83
CA LYS A 238 -17.19 -15.73 5.66
C LYS A 238 -16.70 -17.16 5.91
N PHE A 239 -15.72 -17.33 6.78
CA PHE A 239 -15.00 -18.58 6.95
C PHE A 239 -14.98 -19.04 8.41
N THR A 240 -14.85 -20.35 8.60
CA THR A 240 -14.61 -20.95 9.92
C THR A 240 -13.14 -20.76 10.33
N PRO A 241 -12.79 -20.89 11.62
CA PRO A 241 -11.38 -20.86 12.06
C PRO A 241 -10.49 -21.90 11.37
N ALA A 242 -11.04 -23.09 11.05
CA ALA A 242 -10.33 -24.13 10.33
C ALA A 242 -10.00 -23.72 8.89
N GLU A 243 -10.96 -23.16 8.16
CA GLU A 243 -10.74 -22.67 6.79
C GLU A 243 -9.80 -21.46 6.77
N PHE A 244 -9.90 -20.57 7.75
CA PHE A 244 -8.95 -19.46 7.92
C PHE A 244 -7.52 -19.97 8.14
N ARG A 245 -7.32 -20.97 9.01
CA ARG A 245 -6.01 -21.61 9.22
C ARG A 245 -5.44 -22.13 7.90
N THR A 246 -6.19 -22.94 7.16
CA THR A 246 -5.72 -23.51 5.88
C THR A 246 -5.23 -22.42 4.93
N ARG A 247 -5.99 -21.34 4.79
CA ARG A 247 -5.65 -20.22 3.89
C ARG A 247 -4.46 -19.41 4.36
N ALA A 248 -4.42 -19.06 5.65
CA ALA A 248 -3.32 -18.30 6.25
C ALA A 248 -2.01 -19.10 6.22
N GLU A 249 -2.05 -20.40 6.51
CA GLU A 249 -0.89 -21.29 6.42
C GLU A 249 -0.40 -21.42 4.98
N HIS A 250 -1.30 -21.60 4.01
CA HIS A 250 -0.91 -21.68 2.61
C HIS A 250 -0.19 -20.41 2.14
N LEU A 251 -0.76 -19.23 2.42
CA LEU A 251 -0.13 -17.94 2.10
C LEU A 251 1.26 -17.81 2.75
N LEU A 252 1.36 -18.08 4.06
CA LEU A 252 2.60 -17.98 4.80
C LEU A 252 3.66 -18.95 4.25
N GLN A 253 3.30 -20.22 4.06
CA GLN A 253 4.22 -21.23 3.59
C GLN A 253 4.70 -20.94 2.17
N SER A 254 3.83 -20.50 1.26
CA SER A 254 4.24 -20.11 -0.10
C SER A 254 5.31 -19.03 -0.07
N LEU A 255 5.16 -18.01 0.79
CA LEU A 255 6.15 -16.96 0.94
C LEU A 255 7.45 -17.44 1.62
N LEU A 256 7.34 -18.24 2.68
CA LEU A 256 8.50 -18.78 3.41
C LEU A 256 9.34 -19.75 2.56
N GLN A 257 8.68 -20.55 1.71
CA GLN A 257 9.36 -21.47 0.81
C GLN A 257 10.07 -20.71 -0.32
N ALA A 258 9.41 -19.71 -0.92
CA ALA A 258 10.01 -18.90 -1.97
C ALA A 258 11.08 -17.92 -1.47
N HIS A 259 10.99 -17.47 -0.22
CA HIS A 259 11.88 -16.47 0.38
C HIS A 259 12.34 -16.88 1.80
N PRO A 260 13.20 -17.90 1.91
CA PRO A 260 13.59 -18.49 3.20
C PRO A 260 14.30 -17.53 4.15
N HIS A 261 14.84 -16.41 3.64
CA HIS A 261 15.62 -15.45 4.43
C HIS A 261 14.97 -14.08 4.59
N LYS A 262 13.93 -13.74 3.81
CA LYS A 262 13.31 -12.41 3.90
C LYS A 262 12.40 -12.34 5.13
N PRO A 263 12.40 -11.24 5.90
CA PRO A 263 11.47 -11.07 7.00
C PRO A 263 10.00 -11.07 6.52
N ILE A 264 9.19 -11.90 7.16
CA ILE A 264 7.72 -11.94 6.99
C ILE A 264 7.08 -11.68 8.34
N VAL A 265 6.10 -10.78 8.35
CA VAL A 265 5.44 -10.32 9.57
C VAL A 265 3.95 -10.63 9.48
N LEU A 266 3.48 -11.54 10.31
CA LEU A 266 2.04 -11.72 10.56
C LEU A 266 1.55 -10.61 11.48
N ILE A 267 0.38 -10.04 11.18
CA ILE A 267 -0.26 -9.03 12.01
C ILE A 267 -1.63 -9.56 12.41
N THR A 268 -1.90 -9.64 13.72
CA THR A 268 -3.26 -9.99 14.20
C THR A 268 -4.25 -8.89 13.87
N ILE A 269 -5.54 -9.23 13.80
CA ILE A 269 -6.59 -8.29 13.39
C ILE A 269 -6.55 -7.05 14.30
N TYR A 270 -6.52 -5.87 13.69
CA TYR A 270 -6.55 -4.60 14.42
C TYR A 270 -7.85 -4.46 15.24
N PRO A 271 -7.79 -3.88 16.45
CA PRO A 271 -8.97 -3.60 17.25
C PRO A 271 -10.08 -2.89 16.47
N ASN A 272 -11.30 -3.36 16.61
CA ASN A 272 -12.50 -2.82 15.95
C ASN A 272 -13.76 -3.16 16.78
N SER A 273 -14.93 -2.75 16.32
CA SER A 273 -16.21 -3.00 17.02
C SER A 273 -16.54 -4.47 17.26
N ALA A 274 -15.94 -5.41 16.52
CA ALA A 274 -16.11 -6.85 16.77
C ALA A 274 -15.02 -7.45 17.68
N THR A 275 -14.05 -6.68 18.15
CA THR A 275 -13.01 -7.18 19.06
C THR A 275 -13.61 -7.42 20.45
N ALA A 276 -13.34 -8.56 21.08
CA ALA A 276 -14.00 -9.00 22.32
C ALA A 276 -13.95 -8.00 23.51
N GLY A 277 -12.96 -7.10 23.55
CA GLY A 277 -12.86 -6.04 24.57
C GLY A 277 -13.69 -4.77 24.28
N PHE A 278 -14.25 -4.65 23.07
CA PHE A 278 -15.00 -3.48 22.59
C PHE A 278 -16.39 -3.84 22.05
N ALA A 279 -16.61 -5.10 21.70
CA ALA A 279 -17.89 -5.59 21.18
C ALA A 279 -19.00 -5.49 22.23
N SER A 280 -20.18 -5.04 21.80
CA SER A 280 -21.38 -5.01 22.64
C SER A 280 -21.86 -6.42 23.01
N ASP A 281 -21.67 -7.38 22.11
CA ASP A 281 -21.95 -8.79 22.33
C ASP A 281 -20.68 -9.65 22.11
N PRO A 282 -19.99 -10.06 23.19
CA PRO A 282 -18.85 -10.96 23.11
C PRO A 282 -19.19 -12.37 22.60
N ALA A 283 -20.46 -12.78 22.67
CA ALA A 283 -20.93 -14.08 22.17
C ALA A 283 -21.29 -14.04 20.67
N ALA A 284 -21.32 -12.86 20.05
CA ALA A 284 -21.55 -12.73 18.62
C ALA A 284 -20.53 -13.56 17.82
N THR A 285 -21.02 -14.24 16.78
CA THR A 285 -20.21 -15.15 15.96
C THR A 285 -18.97 -14.46 15.39
N THR A 286 -19.11 -13.23 14.89
CA THR A 286 -18.01 -12.43 14.37
C THR A 286 -16.92 -12.17 15.42
N THR A 287 -17.32 -11.81 16.63
CA THR A 287 -16.41 -11.57 17.76
C THR A 287 -15.65 -12.83 18.17
N GLN A 288 -16.35 -13.95 18.30
CA GLN A 288 -15.73 -15.23 18.63
C GLN A 288 -14.77 -15.71 17.53
N ARG A 289 -15.13 -15.51 16.26
CA ARG A 289 -14.29 -15.86 15.12
C ARG A 289 -13.05 -14.97 15.03
N GLU A 290 -13.16 -13.66 15.24
CA GLU A 290 -12.01 -12.77 15.30
C GLU A 290 -11.01 -13.21 16.38
N ALA A 291 -11.51 -13.50 17.59
CA ALA A 291 -10.67 -14.03 18.66
C ALA A 291 -10.01 -15.37 18.28
N ALA A 292 -10.75 -16.26 17.62
CA ALA A 292 -10.22 -17.52 17.12
C ALA A 292 -9.16 -17.34 16.03
N PHE A 293 -9.36 -16.40 15.10
CA PHE A 293 -8.41 -16.13 14.01
C PHE A 293 -7.11 -15.55 14.57
N ASN A 294 -7.18 -14.65 15.55
CA ASN A 294 -6.00 -14.14 16.25
C ASN A 294 -5.25 -15.26 17.00
N ARG A 295 -5.95 -16.24 17.58
CA ARG A 295 -5.31 -17.46 18.14
C ARG A 295 -4.62 -18.28 17.05
N VAL A 296 -5.30 -18.53 15.93
CA VAL A 296 -4.73 -19.27 14.79
C VAL A 296 -3.46 -18.60 14.28
N LEU A 297 -3.42 -17.26 14.12
CA LEU A 297 -2.21 -16.56 13.68
C LEU A 297 -1.03 -16.73 14.67
N ARG A 298 -1.30 -16.71 15.98
CA ARG A 298 -0.29 -16.99 17.01
C ARG A 298 0.21 -18.42 16.94
N GLU A 299 -0.70 -19.38 16.80
CA GLU A 299 -0.37 -20.80 16.69
C GLU A 299 0.47 -21.09 15.45
N ILE A 300 0.09 -20.54 14.28
CA ILE A 300 0.86 -20.63 13.04
C ILE A 300 2.26 -20.02 13.22
N ALA A 301 2.35 -18.81 13.79
CA ALA A 301 3.62 -18.16 14.05
C ALA A 301 4.56 -19.02 14.93
N GLY A 302 4.01 -19.68 15.96
CA GLY A 302 4.75 -20.61 16.81
C GLY A 302 5.15 -21.90 16.10
N GLN A 303 4.22 -22.50 15.34
CA GLN A 303 4.45 -23.76 14.61
C GLN A 303 5.54 -23.63 13.55
N TYR A 304 5.61 -22.50 12.84
CA TYR A 304 6.60 -22.25 11.79
C TYR A 304 7.74 -21.32 12.24
N ALA A 305 7.93 -21.17 13.56
CA ALA A 305 8.88 -20.24 14.15
C ALA A 305 10.29 -20.37 13.54
N ARG A 306 10.86 -19.23 13.14
CA ARG A 306 12.19 -19.09 12.54
C ARG A 306 12.65 -17.63 12.62
N PRO A 307 13.95 -17.33 12.47
CA PRO A 307 14.49 -15.99 12.70
C PRO A 307 13.84 -14.86 11.87
N ASN A 308 13.39 -15.18 10.66
CA ASN A 308 12.77 -14.23 9.74
C ASN A 308 11.23 -14.25 9.76
N LEU A 309 10.60 -14.97 10.68
CA LEU A 309 9.15 -14.92 10.89
C LEU A 309 8.84 -14.14 12.17
N HIS A 310 8.02 -13.11 12.04
CA HIS A 310 7.61 -12.27 13.15
C HIS A 310 6.09 -12.24 13.27
N LEU A 311 5.62 -12.04 14.50
CA LEU A 311 4.22 -11.74 14.79
C LEU A 311 4.17 -10.36 15.47
N ILE A 312 3.28 -9.50 14.98
CA ILE A 312 2.92 -8.23 15.61
C ILE A 312 1.47 -8.31 16.04
N GLU A 313 1.21 -7.91 17.29
CA GLU A 313 -0.15 -7.79 17.78
C GLU A 313 -0.79 -6.51 17.26
N GLY A 314 -1.93 -6.62 16.54
CA GLY A 314 -2.63 -5.49 15.96
C GLY A 314 -3.00 -4.42 17.00
N SER A 315 -3.30 -4.82 18.24
CA SER A 315 -3.58 -3.92 19.37
C SER A 315 -2.37 -3.08 19.81
N THR A 316 -1.15 -3.45 19.44
CA THR A 316 0.04 -2.63 19.69
C THR A 316 0.26 -1.59 18.60
N ILE A 317 -0.39 -1.74 17.44
CA ILE A 317 -0.29 -0.82 16.31
C ILE A 317 -1.44 0.19 16.38
N LEU A 318 -2.68 -0.28 16.41
CA LEU A 318 -3.84 0.55 16.74
C LEU A 318 -4.10 0.41 18.25
N SER A 319 -3.43 1.24 19.02
CA SER A 319 -3.45 1.20 20.50
C SER A 319 -4.51 2.09 21.13
N ASP A 320 -5.11 2.98 20.35
CA ASP A 320 -6.17 3.89 20.77
C ASP A 320 -7.43 3.59 19.96
N PHE A 321 -8.48 3.11 20.63
CA PHE A 321 -9.73 2.75 19.97
C PHE A 321 -10.43 3.97 19.35
N ALA A 322 -10.23 5.17 19.91
CA ALA A 322 -10.71 6.42 19.32
C ALA A 322 -9.95 6.81 18.04
N GLY A 323 -8.90 6.05 17.67
CA GLY A 323 -8.25 6.12 16.37
C GLY A 323 -9.16 5.68 15.22
N LEU A 324 -10.24 4.94 15.49
CA LEU A 324 -11.20 4.49 14.48
C LEU A 324 -12.08 5.63 13.95
N SER A 325 -12.58 5.44 12.73
CA SER A 325 -13.62 6.26 12.12
C SER A 325 -14.99 5.91 12.72
N ALA A 326 -16.04 6.63 12.30
CA ALA A 326 -17.40 6.41 12.78
C ALA A 326 -17.98 5.03 12.44
N ASP A 327 -17.37 4.29 11.51
CA ASP A 327 -17.74 2.89 11.22
C ASP A 327 -17.18 1.87 12.21
N LEU A 328 -16.30 2.31 13.13
CA LEU A 328 -15.68 1.50 14.16
C LEU A 328 -14.86 0.30 13.62
N ILE A 329 -14.38 0.41 12.37
CA ILE A 329 -13.53 -0.61 11.73
C ILE A 329 -12.31 0.02 11.08
N HIS A 330 -12.50 1.07 10.28
CA HIS A 330 -11.40 1.72 9.58
C HIS A 330 -10.78 2.82 10.46
N PRO A 331 -9.46 3.01 10.45
CA PRO A 331 -8.83 4.12 11.15
C PRO A 331 -9.20 5.47 10.51
N SER A 332 -9.41 6.49 11.34
CA SER A 332 -9.42 7.90 10.93
C SER A 332 -8.00 8.36 10.54
N ASP A 333 -7.83 9.59 10.06
CA ASP A 333 -6.49 10.14 9.80
C ASP A 333 -5.60 10.15 11.06
N TYR A 334 -6.17 10.44 12.24
CA TYR A 334 -5.46 10.33 13.52
C TYR A 334 -5.02 8.88 13.78
N GLY A 335 -5.93 7.92 13.58
CA GLY A 335 -5.63 6.50 13.70
C GLY A 335 -4.54 6.05 12.72
N HIS A 336 -4.59 6.49 11.47
CA HIS A 336 -3.58 6.18 10.47
C HIS A 336 -2.20 6.73 10.83
N ALA A 337 -2.11 7.96 11.34
CA ALA A 337 -0.86 8.54 11.81
C ALA A 337 -0.28 7.76 13.01
N LEU A 338 -1.12 7.45 13.99
CA LEU A 338 -0.77 6.64 15.17
C LEU A 338 -0.21 5.26 14.77
N MET A 339 -0.98 4.53 13.97
CA MET A 339 -0.62 3.21 13.45
C MET A 339 0.68 3.27 12.65
N GLY A 340 0.85 4.31 11.83
CA GLY A 340 2.06 4.54 11.03
C GLY A 340 3.31 4.74 11.88
N GLY A 341 3.20 5.47 12.99
CA GLY A 341 4.27 5.61 13.99
C GLY A 341 4.68 4.26 14.58
N HIS A 342 3.71 3.53 15.14
CA HIS A 342 3.97 2.25 15.80
C HIS A 342 4.52 1.18 14.86
N LEU A 343 3.88 0.99 13.70
CA LEU A 343 4.33 -0.02 12.76
C LEU A 343 5.68 0.33 12.15
N GLY A 344 5.92 1.60 11.81
CA GLY A 344 7.22 2.06 11.31
C GLY A 344 8.34 1.72 12.28
N ALA A 345 8.15 1.97 13.59
CA ALA A 345 9.13 1.61 14.62
C ALA A 345 9.35 0.09 14.74
N CYS A 346 8.31 -0.72 14.56
CA CYS A 346 8.43 -2.19 14.53
C CYS A 346 9.23 -2.67 13.31
N LEU A 347 8.87 -2.20 12.11
CA LEU A 347 9.53 -2.61 10.87
C LEU A 347 11.00 -2.19 10.86
N ASN A 348 11.32 -0.97 11.33
CA ASN A 348 12.71 -0.51 11.42
C ASN A 348 13.55 -1.43 12.33
N ARG A 349 13.01 -1.88 13.47
CA ARG A 349 13.69 -2.83 14.37
C ARG A 349 13.94 -4.20 13.72
N ILE A 350 12.95 -4.72 12.98
CA ILE A 350 13.08 -6.00 12.28
C ILE A 350 14.18 -5.92 11.21
N ILE A 351 14.18 -4.83 10.44
CA ILE A 351 15.06 -4.64 9.29
C ILE A 351 16.51 -4.36 9.69
N THR A 352 16.72 -3.69 10.83
CA THR A 352 18.07 -3.41 11.38
C THR A 352 18.67 -4.64 12.05
N ARG A 353 17.88 -5.42 12.80
CA ARG A 353 18.34 -6.68 13.41
C ARG A 353 18.72 -7.72 12.36
N GLY A 354 17.94 -7.85 11.28
CA GLY A 354 18.27 -8.78 10.19
C GLY A 354 19.49 -8.39 9.34
N ALA A 355 20.07 -7.19 9.52
CA ALA A 355 21.29 -6.78 8.82
C ALA A 355 22.57 -7.05 9.62
N SER A 356 22.45 -7.53 10.86
CA SER A 356 23.57 -7.79 11.78
C SER A 356 23.79 -9.29 12.06
N SER A 357 23.05 -10.15 11.38
CA SER A 357 23.19 -11.61 11.34
C SER A 357 23.57 -12.05 9.93
#